data_AF-A0A0Q8LJ62-F1
#
_entry.id   AF-A0A0Q8LJ62-F1
#
_cell.length_a   1.000
_cell.length_b   1.000
_cell.length_c   1.000
_cell.angle_alpha   90.00
_cell.angle_beta   90.00
_cell.angle_gamma   90.00
#
_symmetry.space_group_name_H-M   'P 1'
#
loop_
_entity.id
_entity.type
_entity.pdbx_description
1 polymer ?
#
loop_
_entity_poly.entity_id
_entity_poly.type
_entity_poly.pdbx_seq_one_letter_code
_entity_poly.pdbx_strand_id
1 'polypeptide(L)'
;MIDAGITAAVAAFAAADGEPVPVSADALALIDALREAHPQAAEPDLAAGAEVALRIIAALDGHVEGGWSRTSAALVVGSAVAGSRWRKLDSRTAERAIGLAATQAGGLEELEAGPLGALQRAHAVRAGAEAAELAATGVEGHRDALAGRRGLFALVAPGADPSAIADGLGDRWLIRPRTSERTLA
;
A
#
# COMPACT_ATOMS: atom_id res chain seq x y z
N MET A 1 -15.70 -16.16 0.05
CA MET A 1 -14.68 -16.97 0.76
C MET A 1 -13.64 -16.01 1.29
N ILE A 2 -13.13 -16.22 2.50
CA ILE A 2 -12.01 -15.45 3.05
C ILE A 2 -10.74 -16.01 2.39
N ASP A 3 -10.04 -15.20 1.61
CA ASP A 3 -8.81 -15.63 0.96
C ASP A 3 -7.61 -15.13 1.76
N ALA A 4 -7.05 -16.03 2.56
CA ALA A 4 -5.80 -15.83 3.30
C ALA A 4 -4.60 -15.57 2.37
N GLY A 5 -4.72 -15.84 1.06
CA GLY A 5 -3.65 -15.69 0.09
C GLY A 5 -3.35 -14.24 -0.31
N ILE A 6 -4.23 -13.27 -0.04
CA ILE A 6 -4.05 -11.90 -0.54
C ILE A 6 -2.87 -11.19 0.09
N THR A 7 -2.73 -11.25 1.41
CA THR A 7 -1.57 -10.64 2.10
C THR A 7 -0.28 -11.32 1.67
N ALA A 8 -0.28 -12.65 1.54
CA ALA A 8 0.86 -13.40 1.03
C ALA A 8 1.22 -13.04 -0.43
N ALA A 9 0.23 -12.82 -1.31
CA ALA A 9 0.46 -12.41 -2.69
C ALA A 9 1.11 -11.02 -2.78
N VAL A 10 0.60 -10.06 -2.01
CA VAL A 10 1.21 -8.71 -1.91
C VAL A 10 2.62 -8.80 -1.31
N ALA A 11 2.83 -9.68 -0.33
CA ALA A 11 4.14 -9.89 0.28
C ALA A 11 5.14 -10.54 -0.69
N ALA A 12 4.70 -11.49 -1.51
CA ALA A 12 5.51 -12.08 -2.56
C ALA A 12 5.94 -11.03 -3.61
N PHE A 13 5.01 -10.15 -4.00
CA PHE A 13 5.33 -9.00 -4.84
C PHE A 13 6.32 -8.04 -4.15
N ALA A 14 6.17 -7.79 -2.85
CA ALA A 14 7.09 -6.96 -2.07
C ALA A 14 8.48 -7.57 -1.88
N ALA A 15 8.64 -8.89 -2.07
CA ALA A 15 9.93 -9.57 -1.98
C ALA A 15 10.64 -9.72 -3.34
N ALA A 16 9.93 -9.49 -4.44
CA ALA A 16 10.49 -9.57 -5.79
C ALA A 16 11.34 -8.32 -6.10
N ASP A 17 12.42 -8.49 -6.86
CA ASP A 17 13.13 -7.36 -7.46
C ASP A 17 12.25 -6.69 -8.54
N GLY A 18 12.59 -5.46 -8.94
CA GLY A 18 11.75 -4.67 -9.84
C GLY A 18 12.55 -3.95 -10.90
N GLU A 19 12.02 -3.99 -12.13
CA GLU A 19 12.48 -3.13 -13.21
C GLU A 19 11.88 -1.72 -13.05
N PRO A 20 12.52 -0.67 -13.60
CA PRO A 20 11.95 0.67 -13.62
C PRO A 20 10.60 0.70 -14.35
N VAL A 21 9.59 1.33 -13.72
CA VAL A 21 8.25 1.48 -14.29
C VAL A 21 7.94 2.96 -14.48
N PRO A 22 7.45 3.40 -15.65
CA PRO A 22 7.05 4.79 -15.86
C PRO A 22 5.84 5.16 -14.99
N VAL A 23 5.93 6.32 -14.35
CA VAL A 23 5.01 6.81 -13.30
C VAL A 23 4.08 7.90 -13.86
N SER A 24 2.79 7.82 -13.57
CA SER A 24 1.78 8.86 -13.84
C SER A 24 1.86 10.03 -12.86
N ALA A 25 1.29 11.19 -13.21
CA ALA A 25 1.29 12.36 -12.33
C ALA A 25 0.59 12.09 -10.98
N ASP A 26 -0.52 11.35 -10.99
CA ASP A 26 -1.27 11.00 -9.77
C ASP A 26 -0.47 10.10 -8.83
N ALA A 27 0.38 9.24 -9.41
CA ALA A 27 1.27 8.38 -8.65
C ALA A 27 2.49 9.12 -8.07
N LEU A 28 2.91 10.23 -8.68
CA LEU A 28 4.06 11.00 -8.22
C LEU A 28 3.85 11.51 -6.80
N ALA A 29 2.63 11.97 -6.47
CA ALA A 29 2.30 12.42 -5.11
C ALA A 29 2.42 11.29 -4.07
N LEU A 30 2.05 10.06 -4.43
CA LEU A 30 2.22 8.89 -3.56
C LEU A 30 3.71 8.53 -3.42
N ILE A 31 4.46 8.55 -4.52
CA ILE A 31 5.90 8.28 -4.51
C ILE A 31 6.66 9.30 -3.67
N ASP A 32 6.33 10.59 -3.79
CA ASP A 32 6.97 11.64 -3.01
C ASP A 32 6.69 11.46 -1.52
N ALA A 33 5.45 11.14 -1.14
CA ALA A 33 5.11 10.82 0.24
C ALA A 33 5.89 9.60 0.75
N LEU A 34 6.01 8.54 -0.05
CA LEU A 34 6.79 7.34 0.28
C LEU A 34 8.29 7.67 0.41
N ARG A 35 8.83 8.53 -0.46
CA ARG A 35 10.24 8.94 -0.43
C ARG A 35 10.62 9.66 0.85
N GLU A 36 9.72 10.46 1.42
CA GLU A 36 9.97 11.12 2.70
C GLU A 36 10.18 10.13 3.85
N ALA A 37 9.47 9.00 3.85
CA ALA A 37 9.62 7.96 4.88
C ALA A 37 10.74 6.96 4.54
N HIS A 38 11.07 6.79 3.26
CA HIS A 38 12.09 5.86 2.77
C HIS A 38 13.15 6.60 1.93
N PRO A 39 13.92 7.52 2.52
CA PRO A 39 14.83 8.38 1.76
C PRO A 39 15.98 7.63 1.08
N GLN A 40 16.28 6.39 1.49
CA GLN A 40 17.28 5.53 0.89
C GLN A 40 16.70 4.52 -0.13
N ALA A 41 15.38 4.42 -0.26
CA ALA A 41 14.75 3.51 -1.21
C ALA A 41 14.91 4.02 -2.65
N ALA A 42 15.17 3.10 -3.57
CA ALA A 42 15.27 3.45 -4.98
C ALA A 42 13.86 3.69 -5.57
N GLU A 43 13.80 4.39 -6.70
CA GLU A 43 12.53 4.69 -7.37
C GLU A 43 11.67 3.45 -7.68
N PRO A 44 12.22 2.30 -8.13
CA PRO A 44 11.42 1.08 -8.33
C PRO A 44 10.79 0.53 -7.05
N ASP A 45 11.45 0.68 -5.89
CA ASP A 45 10.92 0.23 -4.60
C ASP A 45 9.72 1.09 -4.18
N LEU A 46 9.87 2.41 -4.34
CA LEU A 46 8.81 3.39 -4.10
C LEU A 46 7.63 3.19 -5.06
N ALA A 47 7.90 2.92 -6.34
CA ALA A 47 6.88 2.66 -7.36
C ALA A 47 6.07 1.40 -7.04
N ALA A 48 6.71 0.32 -6.57
CA ALA A 48 6.00 -0.87 -6.13
C ALA A 48 5.09 -0.62 -4.91
N GLY A 49 5.54 0.19 -3.95
CA GLY A 49 4.70 0.63 -2.84
C GLY A 49 3.49 1.46 -3.29
N ALA A 50 3.73 2.42 -4.19
CA ALA A 50 2.67 3.25 -4.78
C ALA A 50 1.67 2.44 -5.61
N GLU A 51 2.13 1.43 -6.36
CA GLU A 51 1.27 0.50 -7.10
C GLU A 51 0.30 -0.23 -6.18
N VAL A 52 0.80 -0.78 -5.06
CA VAL A 52 -0.06 -1.44 -4.06
C VAL A 52 -1.04 -0.45 -3.43
N ALA A 53 -0.59 0.77 -3.09
CA ALA A 53 -1.46 1.79 -2.56
C ALA A 53 -2.58 2.16 -3.55
N LEU A 54 -2.26 2.38 -4.83
CA LEU A 54 -3.26 2.68 -5.87
C LEU A 54 -4.28 1.57 -6.05
N ARG A 55 -3.84 0.31 -6.01
CA ARG A 55 -4.72 -0.86 -6.08
C ARG A 55 -5.67 -0.93 -4.89
N ILE A 56 -5.18 -0.64 -3.69
CA ILE A 56 -6.03 -0.57 -2.49
C ILE A 56 -7.01 0.60 -2.61
N ILE A 57 -6.57 1.79 -3.00
CA ILE A 57 -7.47 2.95 -3.22
C ILE A 57 -8.58 2.60 -4.21
N ALA A 58 -8.24 1.97 -5.34
CA ALA A 58 -9.18 1.58 -6.37
C ALA A 58 -10.16 0.50 -5.87
N ALA A 59 -9.71 -0.48 -5.09
CA ALA A 59 -10.58 -1.52 -4.54
C ALA A 59 -11.50 -1.00 -3.42
N LEU A 60 -11.07 0.01 -2.66
CA LEU A 60 -11.89 0.66 -1.63
C LEU A 60 -12.88 1.69 -2.20
N ASP A 61 -12.63 2.22 -3.41
CA ASP A 61 -13.46 3.24 -4.03
C ASP A 61 -14.93 2.82 -4.13
N GLY A 62 -15.84 3.68 -3.68
CA GLY A 62 -17.28 3.40 -3.65
C GLY A 62 -17.76 2.39 -2.59
N HIS A 63 -16.86 1.82 -1.77
CA HIS A 63 -17.18 0.77 -0.79
C HIS A 63 -16.82 1.12 0.65
N VAL A 64 -16.15 2.26 0.89
CA VAL A 64 -15.76 2.69 2.25
C VAL A 64 -17.00 2.88 3.12
N GLU A 65 -16.97 2.28 4.30
CA GLU A 65 -17.97 2.46 5.36
C GLU A 65 -17.34 3.17 6.56
N GLY A 66 -18.14 3.87 7.37
CA GLY A 66 -17.67 4.46 8.64
C GLY A 66 -16.78 5.70 8.53
N GLY A 67 -16.56 6.26 7.33
CA GLY A 67 -15.87 7.54 7.13
C GLY A 67 -14.34 7.48 7.25
N TRP A 68 -13.74 6.32 7.01
CA TRP A 68 -12.29 6.13 7.02
C TRP A 68 -11.61 6.73 5.78
N SER A 69 -10.42 7.30 5.96
CA SER A 69 -9.58 7.71 4.83
C SER A 69 -9.04 6.48 4.11
N ARG A 70 -9.53 6.25 2.89
CA ARG A 70 -9.00 5.20 2.00
C ARG A 70 -7.54 5.43 1.62
N THR A 71 -7.12 6.68 1.49
CA THR A 71 -5.76 7.04 1.09
C THR A 71 -4.77 6.69 2.18
N SER A 72 -5.06 7.02 3.45
CA SER A 72 -4.21 6.64 4.58
C SER A 72 -4.19 5.12 4.80
N ALA A 73 -5.34 4.44 4.67
CA ALA A 73 -5.41 2.98 4.74
C ALA A 73 -4.57 2.29 3.65
N ALA A 74 -4.49 2.88 2.46
CA ALA A 74 -3.66 2.37 1.37
C ALA A 74 -2.17 2.70 1.55
N LEU A 75 -1.83 3.92 1.95
CA LEU A 75 -0.46 4.39 2.09
C LEU A 75 0.31 3.64 3.18
N VAL A 76 -0.34 3.25 4.28
CA VAL A 76 0.33 2.47 5.33
C VAL A 76 0.80 1.11 4.79
N VAL A 77 -0.01 0.46 3.96
CA VAL A 77 0.34 -0.82 3.32
C VAL A 77 1.38 -0.62 2.21
N GLY A 78 1.18 0.38 1.34
CA GLY A 78 2.12 0.71 0.27
C GLY A 78 3.52 1.07 0.80
N SER A 79 3.59 1.78 1.93
CA SER A 79 4.86 2.10 2.60
C SER A 79 5.55 0.86 3.16
N ALA A 80 4.81 -0.08 3.74
CA ALA A 80 5.39 -1.35 4.18
C ALA A 80 5.94 -2.18 3.01
N VAL A 81 5.27 -2.15 1.85
CA VAL A 81 5.74 -2.79 0.62
C VAL A 81 7.03 -2.13 0.11
N ALA A 82 7.07 -0.80 0.02
CA ALA A 82 8.27 -0.06 -0.40
C ALA A 82 9.46 -0.34 0.53
N GLY A 83 9.23 -0.29 1.85
CA GLY A 83 10.24 -0.60 2.86
C GLY A 83 10.72 -2.05 2.77
N SER A 84 9.81 -2.99 2.55
CA SER A 84 10.16 -4.41 2.40
C SER A 84 11.06 -4.67 1.20
N ARG A 85 10.78 -4.03 0.05
CA ARG A 85 11.61 -4.13 -1.15
C ARG A 85 12.98 -3.52 -0.95
N TRP A 86 13.02 -2.28 -0.45
CA TRP A 86 14.27 -1.57 -0.16
C TRP A 86 15.17 -2.37 0.80
N ARG A 87 14.58 -2.96 1.85
CA ARG A 87 15.28 -3.81 2.80
C ARG A 87 15.56 -5.22 2.30
N LYS A 88 15.08 -5.59 1.11
CA LYS A 88 15.19 -6.93 0.51
C LYS A 88 14.67 -8.03 1.43
N LEU A 89 13.53 -7.78 2.06
CA LEU A 89 12.88 -8.75 2.92
C LEU A 89 12.35 -9.92 2.09
N ASP A 90 12.49 -11.14 2.60
CA ASP A 90 11.84 -12.29 2.00
C ASP A 90 10.30 -12.19 2.13
N SER A 91 9.58 -12.99 1.33
CA SER A 91 8.11 -12.97 1.29
C SER A 91 7.43 -13.13 2.65
N ARG A 92 7.97 -13.97 3.54
CA ARG A 92 7.38 -14.19 4.87
C ARG A 92 7.62 -12.99 5.78
N THR A 93 8.80 -12.39 5.68
CA THR A 93 9.13 -11.18 6.45
C THR A 93 8.35 -9.97 5.93
N ALA A 94 8.14 -9.85 4.63
CA ALA A 94 7.26 -8.84 4.02
C ALA A 94 5.79 -9.04 4.43
N GLU A 95 5.31 -10.27 4.57
CA GLU A 95 3.96 -10.58 5.05
C GLU A 95 3.77 -10.07 6.49
N ARG A 96 4.77 -10.26 7.35
CA ARG A 96 4.77 -9.69 8.71
C ARG A 96 4.74 -8.16 8.68
N ALA A 97 5.54 -7.53 7.83
CA ALA A 97 5.57 -6.08 7.67
C ALA A 97 4.19 -5.53 7.29
N ILE A 98 3.51 -6.15 6.31
CA ILE A 98 2.16 -5.76 5.90
C ILE A 98 1.16 -5.94 7.06
N GLY A 99 1.29 -7.03 7.83
CA GLY A 99 0.44 -7.27 9.01
C GLY A 99 0.62 -6.23 10.11
N LEU A 100 1.86 -5.84 10.40
CA LEU A 100 2.20 -4.78 11.35
C LEU A 100 1.72 -3.41 10.88
N ALA A 101 1.84 -3.13 9.58
CA ALA A 101 1.38 -1.89 8.97
C ALA A 101 -0.15 -1.76 9.05
N ALA A 102 -0.88 -2.81 8.67
CA ALA A 102 -2.34 -2.83 8.74
C ALA A 102 -2.88 -2.61 10.16
N THR A 103 -2.15 -3.03 11.19
CA THR A 103 -2.50 -2.77 12.61
C THR A 103 -2.48 -1.28 12.96
N GLN A 104 -1.76 -0.47 12.18
CA GLN A 104 -1.59 0.97 12.39
C GLN A 104 -2.44 1.79 11.41
N ALA A 105 -3.31 1.15 10.62
CA ALA A 105 -4.18 1.84 9.69
C ALA A 105 -5.20 2.74 10.41
N GLY A 106 -5.44 3.92 9.86
CA GLY A 106 -6.42 4.88 10.38
C GLY A 106 -6.47 6.15 9.53
N GLY A 107 -7.30 7.11 9.95
CA GLY A 107 -7.50 8.38 9.26
C GLY A 107 -8.97 8.64 8.94
N LEU A 108 -9.38 9.91 8.92
CA LEU A 108 -10.74 10.35 8.71
C LEU A 108 -10.89 10.96 7.31
N GLU A 109 -11.88 10.49 6.55
CA GLU A 109 -12.17 10.97 5.18
C GLU A 109 -12.54 12.46 5.16
N GLU A 110 -13.28 12.92 6.16
CA GLU A 110 -13.68 14.33 6.32
C GLU A 110 -12.48 15.30 6.30
N LEU A 111 -11.29 14.83 6.71
CA LEU A 111 -10.09 15.64 6.83
C LEU A 111 -9.17 15.55 5.60
N GLU A 112 -9.50 14.71 4.61
CA GLU A 112 -8.60 14.34 3.51
C GLU A 112 -8.18 15.55 2.66
N ALA A 113 -9.13 16.45 2.40
CA ALA A 113 -8.95 17.69 1.64
C ALA A 113 -8.43 18.83 2.53
N GLY A 114 -7.22 18.67 3.09
CA GLY A 114 -6.59 19.75 3.86
C GLY A 114 -5.26 19.38 4.53
N PRO A 115 -4.72 20.29 5.37
CA PRO A 115 -3.47 20.05 6.11
C PRO A 115 -3.56 18.84 7.05
N LEU A 116 -4.74 18.57 7.61
CA LEU A 116 -4.96 17.40 8.45
C LEU A 116 -4.91 16.10 7.62
N GLY A 117 -5.44 16.09 6.40
CA GLY A 117 -5.25 14.99 5.45
C GLY A 117 -3.77 14.74 5.15
N ALA A 118 -2.98 15.79 4.93
CA ALA A 118 -1.54 15.65 4.75
C ALA A 118 -0.85 15.03 5.98
N LEU A 119 -1.25 15.42 7.18
CA LEU A 119 -0.76 14.82 8.43
C LEU A 119 -1.10 13.33 8.54
N GLN A 120 -2.35 12.94 8.22
CA GLN A 120 -2.79 11.54 8.24
C GLN A 120 -2.01 10.69 7.25
N ARG A 121 -1.74 11.22 6.04
CA ARG A 121 -0.92 10.54 5.04
C ARG A 121 0.52 10.41 5.52
N ALA A 122 1.13 11.47 6.03
CA ALA A 122 2.50 11.42 6.58
C ALA A 122 2.63 10.40 7.73
N HIS A 123 1.62 10.32 8.62
CA HIS A 123 1.59 9.28 9.65
C HIS A 123 1.49 7.88 9.03
N ALA A 124 0.57 7.65 8.09
CA ALA A 124 0.40 6.35 7.45
C ALA A 124 1.70 5.86 6.82
N VAL A 125 2.40 6.73 6.09
CA VAL A 125 3.67 6.36 5.45
C VAL A 125 4.74 6.04 6.50
N ARG A 126 4.89 6.83 7.58
CA ARG A 126 5.84 6.53 8.67
C ARG A 126 5.54 5.19 9.36
N ALA A 127 4.26 4.92 9.63
CA ALA A 127 3.82 3.68 10.25
C ALA A 127 4.16 2.45 9.40
N GLY A 128 3.97 2.54 8.07
CA GLY A 128 4.37 1.46 7.16
C GLY A 128 5.89 1.26 7.09
N ALA A 129 6.67 2.34 7.14
CA ALA A 129 8.13 2.26 7.16
C ALA A 129 8.63 1.60 8.45
N GLU A 130 8.09 2.02 9.60
CA GLU A 130 8.35 1.40 10.89
C GLU A 130 7.96 -0.09 10.89
N ALA A 131 6.84 -0.46 10.28
CA ALA A 131 6.41 -1.85 10.19
C ALA A 131 7.40 -2.75 9.43
N ALA A 132 8.00 -2.25 8.34
CA ALA A 132 9.04 -2.97 7.60
C ALA A 132 10.31 -3.14 8.45
N GLU A 133 10.72 -2.10 9.19
CA GLU A 133 11.85 -2.15 10.12
C GLU A 133 11.62 -3.15 11.26
N LEU A 134 10.44 -3.10 11.89
CA LEU A 134 10.06 -4.04 12.95
C LEU A 134 10.06 -5.49 12.46
N ALA A 135 9.49 -5.75 11.28
CA ALA A 135 9.50 -7.08 10.68
C ALA A 135 10.93 -7.57 10.40
N ALA A 136 11.83 -6.69 9.93
CA ALA A 136 13.23 -7.00 9.71
C ALA A 136 13.96 -7.43 11.00
N THR A 137 13.51 -6.97 12.17
CA THR A 137 14.03 -7.41 13.49
C THR A 137 13.37 -8.69 14.03
N GLY A 138 12.42 -9.27 13.30
CA GLY A 138 11.73 -10.51 13.67
C GLY A 138 10.41 -10.33 14.40
N VAL A 139 9.86 -9.11 14.49
CA VAL A 139 8.52 -8.88 15.03
C VAL A 139 7.48 -9.53 14.11
N GLU A 140 6.55 -10.27 14.71
CA GLU A 140 5.49 -10.98 13.97
C GLU A 140 4.32 -10.05 13.63
N GLY A 141 3.79 -10.19 12.42
CA GLY A 141 2.56 -9.54 11.97
C GLY A 141 1.46 -10.56 11.66
N HIS A 142 0.20 -10.12 11.59
CA HIS A 142 -0.90 -11.02 11.27
C HIS A 142 -0.95 -11.31 9.76
N ARG A 143 -0.85 -12.60 9.39
CA ARG A 143 -0.85 -13.05 7.99
C ARG A 143 -2.14 -12.73 7.22
N ASP A 144 -3.28 -12.57 7.91
CA ASP A 144 -4.58 -12.31 7.27
C ASP A 144 -4.99 -10.83 7.41
N ALA A 145 -4.03 -9.92 7.62
CA ALA A 145 -4.33 -8.55 8.02
C ALA A 145 -5.04 -7.72 6.95
N LEU A 146 -4.91 -8.03 5.65
CA LEU A 146 -5.64 -7.31 4.61
C LEU A 146 -7.04 -7.87 4.38
N ALA A 147 -7.13 -9.17 4.08
CA ALA A 147 -8.35 -9.83 3.60
C ALA A 147 -9.01 -10.79 4.61
N GLY A 148 -8.48 -10.91 5.82
CA GLY A 148 -9.06 -11.72 6.88
C GLY A 148 -10.44 -11.22 7.30
N ARG A 149 -11.19 -12.05 8.04
CA ARG A 149 -12.55 -11.74 8.53
C ARG A 149 -12.70 -10.41 9.28
N ARG A 150 -11.60 -9.92 9.85
CA ARG A 150 -11.48 -8.64 10.58
C ARG A 150 -10.21 -7.90 10.15
N GLY A 151 -9.77 -8.16 8.92
CA GLY A 151 -8.66 -7.45 8.30
C GLY A 151 -9.09 -6.08 7.81
N LEU A 152 -8.14 -5.34 7.26
CA LEU A 152 -8.29 -3.98 6.76
C LEU A 152 -9.55 -3.81 5.90
N PHE A 153 -9.72 -4.67 4.88
CA PHE A 153 -10.86 -4.58 3.96
C PHE A 153 -12.19 -4.79 4.68
N ALA A 154 -12.27 -5.82 5.54
CA ALA A 154 -13.49 -6.11 6.29
C ALA A 154 -13.91 -4.99 7.26
N LEU A 155 -12.98 -4.12 7.66
CA LEU A 155 -13.24 -3.02 8.59
C LEU A 155 -13.47 -1.68 7.88
N VAL A 156 -12.70 -1.39 6.83
CA VAL A 156 -12.75 -0.12 6.10
C VAL A 156 -13.84 -0.14 5.03
N ALA A 157 -14.02 -1.26 4.34
CA ALA A 157 -14.94 -1.38 3.21
C ALA A 157 -15.48 -2.82 3.10
N PRO A 158 -16.45 -3.23 3.94
CA PRO A 158 -16.97 -4.61 3.96
C PRO A 158 -17.50 -5.12 2.62
N GLY A 159 -17.94 -4.21 1.73
CA GLY A 159 -18.42 -4.53 0.39
C GLY A 159 -17.32 -4.62 -0.69
N ALA A 160 -16.08 -4.24 -0.39
CA ALA A 160 -14.98 -4.29 -1.35
C ALA A 160 -14.47 -5.71 -1.56
N ASP A 161 -13.99 -6.00 -2.78
CA ASP A 161 -13.31 -7.26 -3.10
C ASP A 161 -11.79 -7.11 -2.91
N PRO A 162 -11.19 -7.70 -1.85
CA PRO A 162 -9.76 -7.63 -1.63
C PRO A 162 -8.94 -8.37 -2.69
N SER A 163 -9.53 -9.32 -3.45
CA SER A 163 -8.79 -10.04 -4.49
C SER A 163 -8.35 -9.15 -5.66
N ALA A 164 -9.07 -8.04 -5.87
CA ALA A 164 -8.75 -7.06 -6.89
C ALA A 164 -7.35 -6.44 -6.75
N ILE A 165 -6.79 -6.39 -5.52
CA ILE A 165 -5.44 -5.84 -5.33
C ILE A 165 -4.34 -6.77 -5.82
N ALA A 166 -4.59 -8.09 -5.86
CA ALA A 166 -3.64 -9.09 -6.34
C ALA A 166 -3.80 -9.39 -7.84
N ASP A 167 -4.95 -9.07 -8.45
CA ASP A 167 -5.22 -9.33 -9.87
C ASP A 167 -4.19 -8.65 -10.79
N GLY A 168 -3.38 -9.46 -11.48
CA GLY A 168 -2.32 -8.99 -12.37
C GLY A 168 -1.27 -8.10 -11.69
N LEU A 169 -1.04 -8.24 -10.38
CA LEU A 169 -0.01 -7.49 -9.66
C LEU A 169 1.39 -7.85 -10.18
N GLY A 170 2.18 -6.84 -10.54
CA GLY A 170 3.50 -7.00 -11.18
C GLY A 170 3.45 -7.10 -12.71
N ASP A 171 2.32 -7.54 -13.28
CA ASP A 171 2.14 -7.62 -14.74
C ASP A 171 1.44 -6.38 -15.31
N ARG A 172 0.38 -5.93 -14.63
CA ARG A 172 -0.40 -4.73 -14.94
C ARG A 172 -0.16 -3.69 -13.86
N TRP A 173 0.21 -2.50 -14.29
CA TRP A 173 0.56 -1.41 -13.39
C TRP A 173 -0.47 -0.30 -13.48
N LEU A 174 -1.16 -0.01 -12.37
CA LEU A 174 -2.03 1.16 -12.22
C LEU A 174 -1.24 2.46 -12.15
N ILE A 175 0.03 2.39 -11.73
CA ILE A 175 0.92 3.54 -11.62
C ILE A 175 1.25 4.17 -12.98
N ARG A 176 1.05 3.46 -14.09
CA ARG A 176 1.39 3.93 -15.44
C ARG A 176 0.41 5.00 -15.95
N PRO A 177 0.89 5.97 -16.76
CA PRO A 177 0.02 6.96 -17.40
C PRO A 177 -1.07 6.28 -18.23
N ARG A 178 -2.30 6.78 -18.16
CA ARG A 178 -3.36 6.28 -19.04
C ARG A 178 -3.05 6.74 -20.46
N THR A 179 -3.26 5.88 -21.46
CA THR A 179 -2.88 6.15 -22.86
C THR A 179 -3.51 7.45 -23.42
N SER A 180 -4.60 7.93 -22.82
CA SER A 180 -5.27 9.21 -23.15
C SER A 180 -4.54 10.47 -22.67
N GLU A 181 -3.56 10.38 -21.77
CA GLU A 181 -2.79 11.52 -21.26
C GLU A 181 -1.61 11.92 -22.17
N ARG A 182 -1.38 11.16 -23.26
CA ARG A 182 -0.27 11.40 -24.21
C ARG A 182 -0.55 12.47 -25.29
N THR A 183 -1.67 13.19 -25.24
CA THR A 183 -2.07 14.10 -26.33
C THR A 183 -1.86 15.59 -26.04
N LEU A 184 -1.31 15.99 -24.89
CA LEU A 184 -1.01 17.40 -24.63
C LEU A 184 0.45 17.57 -24.21
N ALA A 185 1.32 17.56 -25.21
CA ALA A 185 2.67 18.14 -25.16
C ALA A 185 2.82 19.08 -26.35
#